data_AF-A0A183G3F9-F1
#
_entry.id   AF-A0A183G3F9-F1
#
_cell.length_a   1.000
_cell.length_b   1.000
_cell.length_c   1.000
_cell.angle_alpha   90.00
_cell.angle_beta   90.00
_cell.angle_gamma   90.00
#
_symmetry.space_group_name_H-M   'P 1'
#
loop_
_entity.id
_entity.type
_entity.pdbx_description
1 polymer ?
#
loop_
_entity_poly.entity_id
_entity_poly.type
_entity_poly.pdbx_seq_one_letter_code
_entity_poly.pdbx_strand_id
1 'polypeptide(L)'
;MEIGPGSLSFAYFLDEFAGIALFFCSTEFDGVNDVPCRFFAIVFDAGSTGTRLHLYRYVHNTDHNGIPFKVEEEVFREVSPGLSSFSNDPAAAAASLRSLLQTAQTTVPLSMWAKTPITLKATAGLRLLPGDLADDILDAVSSFLFSNNCQHELAASMLFFAQG
;
A
#
# COMPACT_ATOMS: atom_id res chain seq x y z
N MET A 1 9.98 9.96 -7.26
CA MET A 1 10.31 9.77 -5.83
C MET A 1 10.09 8.30 -5.56
N GLU A 2 11.16 7.50 -5.49
CA GLU A 2 11.03 6.06 -5.26
C GLU A 2 10.82 5.76 -3.78
N ILE A 3 9.91 4.85 -3.48
CA ILE A 3 9.70 4.29 -2.14
C ILE A 3 10.54 3.04 -2.05
N GLY A 4 11.85 3.24 -1.94
CA GLY A 4 12.77 2.17 -1.57
C GLY A 4 12.91 2.08 -0.04
N PRO A 5 13.29 0.89 0.49
CA PRO A 5 13.71 0.74 1.87
C PRO A 5 14.94 1.64 2.14
N GLY A 6 14.70 2.85 2.64
CA GLY A 6 15.73 3.88 2.84
C GLY A 6 15.33 5.31 2.46
N SER A 7 14.16 5.53 1.85
CA SER A 7 13.70 6.90 1.56
C SER A 7 13.00 7.53 2.77
N LEU A 8 13.09 8.85 2.93
CA LEU A 8 12.33 9.57 3.96
C LEU A 8 10.82 9.35 3.80
N SER A 9 10.33 9.15 2.57
CA SER A 9 8.93 8.79 2.28
C SER A 9 8.53 7.42 2.85
N PHE A 10 9.48 6.48 2.89
CA PHE A 10 9.29 5.16 3.52
C PHE A 10 9.23 5.27 5.05
N ALA A 11 10.01 6.17 5.65
CA ALA A 11 9.96 6.42 7.10
C ALA A 11 8.61 7.04 7.53
N TYR A 12 8.11 8.06 6.81
CA TYR A 12 6.78 8.63 7.10
C TYR A 12 5.63 7.65 6.83
N PHE A 13 5.76 6.81 5.80
CA PHE A 13 4.83 5.72 5.55
C PHE A 13 4.77 4.77 6.75
N LEU A 14 5.93 4.38 7.30
CA LEU A 14 5.98 3.53 8.47
C LEU A 14 5.40 4.18 9.72
N ASP A 15 5.53 5.49 9.93
CA ASP A 15 4.96 6.13 11.13
C ASP A 15 3.42 6.12 11.13
N GLU A 16 2.79 6.27 9.97
CA GLU A 16 1.32 6.20 9.82
C GLU A 16 0.82 4.76 10.01
N PHE A 17 1.56 3.77 9.50
CA PHE A 17 1.23 2.36 9.67
C PHE A 17 1.72 1.76 10.99
N ALA A 18 2.67 2.37 11.69
CA ALA A 18 3.21 1.91 12.95
C ALA A 18 2.14 1.91 14.04
N GLY A 19 1.26 2.92 14.08
CA GLY A 19 0.13 2.96 15.01
C GLY A 19 -0.84 1.79 14.81
N ILE A 20 -1.19 1.51 13.56
CA ILE A 20 -2.05 0.37 13.18
C ILE A 20 -1.34 -0.96 13.44
N ALA A 21 -0.06 -1.07 13.10
CA ALA A 21 0.77 -2.26 13.30
C ALA A 21 0.94 -2.59 14.79
N LEU A 22 1.24 -1.60 15.64
CA LEU A 22 1.34 -1.78 17.09
C LEU A 22 0.01 -2.23 17.70
N PHE A 23 -1.12 -1.68 17.25
CA PHE A 23 -2.45 -2.11 17.69
C PHE A 23 -2.70 -3.58 17.35
N PHE A 24 -2.37 -4.02 16.15
CA PHE A 24 -2.53 -5.42 15.77
C PHE A 24 -1.60 -6.37 16.52
N CYS A 25 -0.35 -5.94 16.70
CA CYS A 25 0.68 -6.72 17.35
C CYS A 25 0.41 -6.96 18.85
N SER A 26 -0.24 -6.00 19.51
CA SER A 26 -0.58 -6.09 20.93
C SER A 26 -1.78 -7.00 21.23
N THR A 27 -2.61 -7.33 20.23
CA THR A 27 -3.77 -8.23 20.40
C THR A 27 -3.43 -9.73 20.34
N GLU A 28 -2.21 -10.11 19.97
CA GLU A 28 -1.76 -11.51 19.84
C GLU A 28 -0.75 -11.91 20.94
N PHE A 29 -0.64 -11.12 22.02
CA PHE A 29 0.29 -11.33 23.12
C PHE A 29 -0.21 -12.39 24.13
N ASP A 30 -0.31 -13.64 23.68
CA ASP A 30 -0.49 -14.80 24.56
C ASP A 30 0.88 -15.11 25.19
N GLY A 31 1.12 -14.62 26.42
CA GLY A 31 2.40 -14.62 27.13
C GLY A 31 3.05 -15.98 27.45
N VAL A 32 3.20 -16.85 26.46
CA VAL A 32 3.79 -18.20 26.60
C VAL A 32 4.83 -18.51 25.51
N ASN A 33 4.95 -17.76 24.41
CA ASN A 33 6.05 -17.93 23.44
C ASN A 33 6.44 -16.59 22.79
N ASP A 34 7.74 -16.31 22.70
CA ASP A 34 8.32 -15.17 21.96
C ASP A 34 8.17 -15.38 20.44
N VAL A 35 6.92 -15.31 19.95
CA VAL A 35 6.65 -15.37 18.51
C VAL A 35 6.68 -13.93 17.99
N PRO A 36 7.63 -13.60 17.10
CA PRO A 36 7.73 -12.23 16.62
C PRO A 36 6.52 -11.96 15.72
N CYS A 37 5.79 -10.90 16.08
CA CYS A 37 4.53 -10.57 15.43
C CYS A 37 4.79 -10.03 14.02
N ARG A 38 3.95 -10.42 13.06
CA ARG A 38 4.13 -10.09 11.64
C ARG A 38 2.90 -9.40 11.11
N PHE A 39 3.13 -8.44 10.22
CA PHE A 39 2.07 -7.74 9.51
C PHE A 39 2.52 -7.40 8.09
N PHE A 40 1.55 -7.06 7.26
CA PHE A 40 1.75 -6.73 5.86
C PHE A 40 1.38 -5.28 5.60
N ALA A 41 1.98 -4.66 4.59
CA ALA A 41 1.52 -3.38 4.05
C ALA A 41 1.65 -3.40 2.53
N ILE A 42 0.65 -2.86 1.84
CA ILE A 42 0.59 -2.81 0.38
C ILE A 42 0.65 -1.35 -0.06
N VAL A 43 1.55 -1.05 -1.00
CA VAL A 43 1.68 0.27 -1.63
C VAL A 43 1.60 0.13 -3.14
N PHE A 44 0.69 0.87 -3.76
CA PHE A 44 0.64 1.11 -5.19
C PHE A 44 1.29 2.47 -5.47
N ASP A 45 2.49 2.48 -6.03
CA ASP A 45 3.17 3.70 -6.52
C ASP A 45 2.77 3.95 -7.98
N ALA A 46 1.86 4.90 -8.19
CA ALA A 46 1.36 5.30 -9.50
C ALA A 46 2.30 6.35 -10.12
N GLY A 47 3.34 5.84 -10.78
CA GLY A 47 4.27 6.57 -11.64
C GLY A 47 3.63 7.03 -12.96
N SER A 48 4.28 7.99 -13.63
CA SER A 48 3.88 8.42 -14.97
C SER A 48 4.11 7.35 -16.05
N THR A 49 5.13 6.50 -15.89
CA THR A 49 5.50 5.45 -16.86
C THR A 49 4.87 4.10 -16.55
N GLY A 50 4.43 3.88 -15.32
CA GLY A 50 3.94 2.60 -14.84
C GLY A 50 3.46 2.70 -13.39
N THR A 51 2.73 1.68 -12.95
CA THR A 51 2.29 1.54 -11.57
C THR A 51 3.00 0.34 -10.93
N ARG A 52 3.54 0.55 -9.73
CA ARG A 52 4.33 -0.46 -9.01
C ARG A 52 3.59 -0.90 -7.75
N LEU A 53 3.59 -2.20 -7.50
CA LEU A 53 3.22 -2.79 -6.24
C LEU A 53 4.49 -2.98 -5.41
N HIS A 54 4.48 -2.43 -4.21
CA HIS A 54 5.36 -2.81 -3.12
C HIS A 54 4.52 -3.44 -2.01
N LEU A 55 4.68 -4.74 -1.81
CA LEU A 55 4.07 -5.46 -0.69
C LEU A 55 5.16 -5.83 0.29
N TYR A 56 5.08 -5.28 1.49
CA TYR A 56 6.04 -5.51 2.55
C TYR A 56 5.48 -6.47 3.58
N ARG A 57 6.33 -7.38 4.05
CA ARG A 57 6.09 -8.19 5.24
C ARG A 57 7.04 -7.71 6.33
N TYR A 58 6.48 -7.23 7.42
CA TYR A 58 7.23 -6.72 8.56
C TYR A 58 7.23 -7.72 9.70
N VAL A 59 8.26 -7.62 10.54
CA VAL A 59 8.36 -8.29 11.81
C VAL A 59 8.56 -7.26 12.92
N HIS A 60 7.76 -7.38 13.97
CA HIS A 60 7.93 -6.68 15.24
C HIS A 60 8.63 -7.62 16.21
N ASN A 61 9.74 -7.16 16.78
CA ASN A 61 10.42 -7.85 17.86
C ASN A 61 10.54 -6.87 19.03
N THR A 62 9.94 -7.22 20.16
CA THR A 62 9.88 -6.38 21.36
C THR A 62 11.19 -6.34 22.14
N ASP A 63 12.17 -7.19 21.79
CA ASP A 63 13.25 -7.51 22.72
C ASP A 63 14.50 -6.62 22.59
N HIS A 64 14.73 -5.84 21.53
CA HIS A 64 15.99 -5.09 21.40
C HIS A 64 15.91 -3.71 20.72
N ASN A 65 16.39 -2.69 21.45
CA ASN A 65 17.15 -1.51 20.98
C ASN A 65 16.55 -0.58 19.89
N GLY A 66 15.27 -0.25 19.95
CA GLY A 66 14.80 1.06 19.46
C GLY A 66 14.48 1.17 17.97
N ILE A 67 14.41 0.07 17.22
CA ILE A 67 13.70 0.03 15.93
C ILE A 67 12.57 -1.00 16.05
N PRO A 68 11.32 -0.58 16.21
CA PRO A 68 10.22 -1.50 16.51
C PRO A 68 9.90 -2.44 15.33
N PHE A 69 10.23 -2.09 14.09
CA PHE A 69 9.81 -2.84 12.91
C PHE A 69 10.94 -3.07 11.90
N LYS A 70 11.03 -4.30 11.38
CA LYS A 70 11.97 -4.67 10.33
C LYS A 70 11.21 -5.29 9.15
N VAL A 71 11.59 -4.93 7.92
CA VAL A 71 11.13 -5.62 6.71
C VAL A 71 11.79 -7.01 6.66
N GLU A 72 11.00 -8.08 6.71
CA GLU A 72 11.47 -9.44 6.44
C GLU A 72 11.47 -9.73 4.94
N GLU A 73 10.51 -9.17 4.19
CA GLU A 73 10.35 -9.45 2.76
C GLU A 73 9.65 -8.28 2.04
N GLU A 74 10.04 -8.06 0.79
CA GLU A 74 9.39 -7.16 -0.15
C GLU A 74 9.04 -7.93 -1.42
N VAL A 75 7.77 -7.89 -1.81
CA VAL A 75 7.29 -8.36 -3.11
C VAL A 75 7.07 -7.14 -4.00
N PHE A 76 7.85 -7.07 -5.08
CA PHE A 76 7.81 -6.01 -6.07
C PHE A 76 7.20 -6.50 -7.39
N ARG A 77 6.26 -5.73 -7.95
CA ARG A 77 5.70 -5.94 -9.30
C ARG A 77 5.44 -4.59 -9.96
N GLU A 78 5.46 -4.55 -11.29
CA GLU A 78 5.18 -3.34 -12.06
C GLU A 78 4.28 -3.66 -13.27
N VAL A 79 3.42 -2.72 -13.61
CA VAL A 79 2.65 -2.70 -14.86
C VAL A 79 2.87 -1.38 -15.59
N SER A 80 2.79 -1.43 -16.92
CA SER A 80 2.83 -0.27 -17.79
C SER A 80 1.68 -0.33 -18.80
N PRO A 81 1.16 0.81 -19.29
CA PRO A 81 1.57 2.18 -18.96
C PRO A 81 1.07 2.68 -17.58
N GLY A 82 1.50 3.87 -17.15
CA GLY A 82 1.08 4.48 -15.89
C GLY A 82 -0.39 4.94 -15.91
N LEU A 83 -0.97 5.19 -14.73
CA LEU A 83 -2.39 5.54 -14.60
C LEU A 83 -2.79 6.77 -15.42
N SER A 84 -1.91 7.77 -15.54
CA SER A 84 -2.17 8.97 -16.33
C SER A 84 -2.34 8.72 -17.83
N SER A 85 -1.86 7.60 -18.35
CA SER A 85 -2.06 7.23 -19.77
C SER A 85 -3.50 6.81 -20.08
N PHE A 86 -4.31 6.58 -19.05
CA PHE A 86 -5.72 6.20 -19.15
C PHE A 86 -6.66 7.38 -18.87
N SER A 87 -6.22 8.62 -19.10
CA SER A 87 -6.99 9.83 -18.77
C SER A 87 -8.39 9.89 -19.37
N ASN A 88 -8.64 9.22 -20.49
CA ASN A 88 -9.95 9.15 -21.13
C ASN A 88 -10.75 7.87 -20.80
N ASP A 89 -10.17 6.95 -20.02
CA ASP A 89 -10.81 5.68 -19.63
C ASP A 89 -10.40 5.26 -18.20
N PRO A 90 -11.04 5.85 -17.17
CA PRO A 90 -10.81 5.50 -15.76
C PRO A 90 -11.02 4.00 -15.46
N ALA A 91 -11.94 3.34 -16.17
CA ALA A 91 -12.21 1.92 -15.97
C ALA A 91 -11.03 1.05 -16.45
N ALA A 92 -10.40 1.40 -17.58
CA ALA A 92 -9.18 0.77 -18.03
C ALA A 92 -8.01 1.02 -17.06
N ALA A 93 -7.93 2.22 -16.48
CA ALA A 93 -6.93 2.54 -15.44
C ALA A 93 -7.03 1.59 -14.26
N ALA A 94 -8.25 1.39 -13.73
CA ALA A 94 -8.53 0.44 -12.66
C ALA A 94 -8.20 -1.01 -13.07
N ALA A 95 -8.63 -1.44 -14.26
CA ALA A 95 -8.38 -2.79 -14.75
C ALA A 95 -6.89 -3.12 -14.93
N SER A 96 -6.05 -2.10 -15.20
CA SER A 96 -4.60 -2.26 -15.33
C SER A 96 -3.94 -2.77 -14.04
N LEU A 97 -4.53 -2.47 -12.87
CA LEU A 97 -4.01 -2.87 -11.56
C LEU A 97 -4.41 -4.29 -11.15
N ARG A 98 -5.22 -4.99 -11.94
CA ARG A 98 -5.73 -6.32 -11.61
C ARG A 98 -4.63 -7.33 -11.31
N SER A 99 -3.58 -7.38 -12.13
CA SER A 99 -2.47 -8.31 -11.94
C SER A 99 -1.67 -8.02 -10.66
N LEU A 100 -1.53 -6.75 -10.32
CA LEU A 100 -0.88 -6.31 -9.08
C LEU A 100 -1.72 -6.70 -7.86
N LEU A 101 -3.02 -6.39 -7.87
CA LEU A 101 -3.92 -6.76 -6.77
C LEU A 101 -4.00 -8.28 -6.59
N GLN A 102 -4.04 -9.05 -7.68
CA GLN A 102 -3.98 -10.51 -7.61
C GLN A 102 -2.70 -11.00 -6.97
N THR A 103 -1.55 -10.43 -7.32
CA THR A 103 -0.27 -10.77 -6.66
C THR A 103 -0.38 -10.55 -5.16
N ALA A 104 -0.90 -9.39 -4.73
CA ALA A 104 -1.07 -9.08 -3.32
C ALA A 104 -2.01 -10.07 -2.61
N GLN A 105 -3.16 -10.40 -3.21
CA GLN A 105 -4.12 -11.36 -2.66
C GLN A 105 -3.56 -12.79 -2.55
N THR A 106 -2.65 -13.18 -3.45
CA THR A 106 -1.99 -14.49 -3.35
C THR A 106 -0.86 -14.53 -2.32
N THR A 107 -0.23 -13.38 -2.04
CA THR A 107 0.88 -13.29 -1.08
C THR A 107 0.40 -13.12 0.35
N VAL A 108 -0.62 -12.30 0.58
CA VAL A 108 -1.15 -12.04 1.94
C VAL A 108 -2.13 -13.13 2.33
N PRO A 109 -1.91 -13.82 3.46
CA PRO A 109 -2.88 -14.78 3.98
C PRO A 109 -4.25 -14.14 4.26
N LEU A 110 -5.33 -14.87 3.97
CA LEU A 110 -6.70 -14.38 4.09
C LEU A 110 -7.03 -13.82 5.49
N SER A 111 -6.47 -14.42 6.55
CA SER A 111 -6.64 -13.97 7.94
C SER A 111 -6.01 -12.61 8.24
N MET A 112 -5.01 -12.20 7.46
CA MET A 112 -4.31 -10.93 7.61
C MET A 112 -4.78 -9.88 6.60
N TRP A 113 -5.54 -10.26 5.58
CA TRP A 113 -6.01 -9.33 4.54
C TRP A 113 -6.78 -8.15 5.11
N ALA A 114 -7.75 -8.40 6.00
CA ALA A 114 -8.54 -7.35 6.64
C ALA A 114 -7.71 -6.42 7.56
N LYS A 115 -6.52 -6.87 7.98
CA LYS A 115 -5.57 -6.10 8.79
C LYS A 115 -4.48 -5.43 7.96
N THR A 116 -4.44 -5.70 6.65
CA THR A 116 -3.37 -5.25 5.76
C THR A 116 -3.75 -3.91 5.14
N PRO A 117 -3.09 -2.81 5.53
CA PRO A 117 -3.32 -1.53 4.89
C PRO A 117 -2.94 -1.55 3.41
N ILE A 118 -3.77 -0.91 2.59
CA ILE A 118 -3.55 -0.71 1.17
C ILE A 118 -3.49 0.78 0.90
N THR A 119 -2.35 1.25 0.40
CA THR A 119 -2.11 2.64 0.05
C THR A 119 -1.90 2.79 -1.44
N LEU A 120 -2.49 3.82 -2.05
CA LEU A 120 -2.12 4.25 -3.39
C LEU A 120 -1.50 5.64 -3.31
N LYS A 121 -0.35 5.80 -3.97
CA LYS A 121 0.38 7.06 -4.06
C LYS A 121 0.45 7.49 -5.50
N ALA A 122 -0.28 8.54 -5.82
CA ALA A 122 -0.19 9.21 -7.10
C ALA A 122 1.05 10.12 -7.13
N THR A 123 1.83 10.01 -8.20
CA THR A 123 3.00 10.89 -8.43
C THR A 123 2.68 11.97 -9.47
N ALA A 124 3.72 12.61 -10.02
CA ALA A 124 3.60 13.73 -10.95
C ALA A 124 2.71 13.44 -12.18
N GLY A 125 2.61 12.19 -12.65
CA GLY A 125 1.83 11.84 -13.84
C GLY A 125 0.35 12.19 -13.73
N LEU A 126 -0.29 11.85 -12.61
CA LEU A 126 -1.71 12.15 -12.37
C LEU A 126 -1.92 13.64 -12.05
N ARG A 127 -0.97 14.30 -11.35
CA ARG A 127 -1.02 15.75 -11.04
C ARG A 127 -1.07 16.63 -12.29
N LEU A 128 -0.52 16.17 -13.41
CA LEU A 128 -0.43 16.93 -14.66
C LEU A 128 -1.68 16.82 -15.54
N LEU A 129 -2.66 15.99 -15.18
CA LEU A 129 -3.90 15.88 -15.93
C LEU A 129 -4.79 17.13 -15.71
N PRO A 130 -5.46 17.62 -16.76
CA PRO A 130 -6.35 18.78 -16.64
C PRO A 130 -7.71 18.40 -16.04
N GLY A 131 -8.32 19.35 -15.34
CA GLY A 131 -9.69 19.21 -14.82
C GLY A 131 -9.83 18.04 -13.85
N ASP A 132 -10.98 17.36 -13.93
CA ASP A 132 -11.37 16.31 -12.99
C ASP A 132 -10.85 14.91 -13.40
N LEU A 133 -10.05 14.81 -14.47
CA LEU A 133 -9.59 13.53 -15.02
C LEU A 133 -8.74 12.73 -14.03
N ALA A 134 -7.95 13.42 -13.20
CA ALA A 134 -7.16 12.76 -12.16
C ALA A 134 -8.07 12.15 -11.10
N ASP A 135 -9.10 12.88 -10.69
CA ASP A 135 -10.05 12.45 -9.67
C ASP A 135 -10.90 11.29 -10.18
N ASP A 136 -11.38 11.36 -11.42
CA ASP A 136 -12.12 10.26 -12.06
C ASP A 136 -11.32 8.94 -12.08
N ILE A 137 -10.02 9.01 -12.41
CA ILE A 137 -9.12 7.85 -12.37
C ILE A 137 -8.96 7.33 -10.94
N LEU A 138 -8.73 8.22 -9.98
CA LEU A 138 -8.51 7.84 -8.60
C LEU A 138 -9.77 7.23 -7.98
N ASP A 139 -10.95 7.75 -8.29
CA ASP A 139 -12.23 7.21 -7.85
C ASP A 139 -12.49 5.83 -8.44
N ALA A 140 -12.22 5.63 -9.74
CA ALA A 140 -12.34 4.33 -10.38
C ALA A 140 -11.37 3.30 -9.78
N VAL A 141 -10.13 3.71 -9.52
CA VAL A 141 -9.12 2.84 -8.90
C VAL A 141 -9.45 2.54 -7.44
N SER A 142 -9.87 3.54 -6.67
CA SER A 142 -10.35 3.39 -5.30
C SER A 142 -11.48 2.37 -5.25
N SER A 143 -12.51 2.59 -6.06
CA SER A 143 -13.63 1.67 -6.20
C SER A 143 -13.16 0.27 -6.57
N PHE A 144 -12.20 0.12 -7.47
CA PHE A 144 -11.67 -1.20 -7.85
C PHE A 144 -10.92 -1.90 -6.71
N LEU A 145 -10.05 -1.19 -5.99
CA LEU A 145 -9.25 -1.73 -4.88
C LEU A 145 -10.13 -2.07 -3.66
N PHE A 146 -11.25 -1.37 -3.46
CA PHE A 146 -12.08 -1.53 -2.26
C PHE A 146 -13.44 -2.21 -2.50
N SER A 147 -13.94 -2.30 -3.74
CA SER A 147 -15.24 -2.95 -4.05
C SER A 147 -15.28 -4.46 -3.84
N ASN A 148 -14.12 -5.14 -3.91
CA ASN A 148 -14.03 -6.59 -3.76
C ASN A 148 -13.42 -7.02 -2.41
N ASN A 149 -13.07 -6.07 -1.55
CA ASN A 149 -12.42 -6.35 -0.27
C ASN A 149 -13.46 -6.16 0.84
N CYS A 150 -13.95 -7.28 1.38
CA CYS A 150 -14.85 -7.29 2.52
C CYS A 150 -14.24 -6.48 3.67
N GLN A 151 -15.04 -5.55 4.19
CA GLN A 151 -14.67 -4.43 5.02
C GLN A 151 -14.04 -4.84 6.36
N HIS A 152 -12.94 -4.19 6.72
CA HIS A 152 -12.91 -3.31 7.88
C HIS A 152 -12.01 -2.11 7.55
N GLU A 153 -12.54 -0.94 7.88
CA GLU A 153 -12.01 0.39 7.64
C GLU A 153 -10.64 0.60 8.30
N LEU A 154 -9.58 0.15 7.64
CA LEU A 154 -8.20 0.44 8.04
C LEU A 154 -7.42 1.01 6.87
N ALA A 155 -7.48 2.33 6.83
CA ALA A 155 -6.57 3.25 6.15
C ALA A 155 -6.21 2.84 4.71
N ALA A 156 -7.19 2.95 3.82
CA ALA A 156 -6.92 3.44 2.49
C ALA A 156 -6.46 4.91 2.59
N SER A 157 -5.22 5.14 3.05
CA SER A 157 -4.66 6.50 3.01
C SER A 157 -4.23 6.72 1.56
N MET A 158 -5.10 7.34 0.75
CA MET A 158 -4.67 7.97 -0.49
C MET A 158 -3.84 9.19 -0.11
N LEU A 159 -2.56 8.95 0.16
CA LEU A 159 -1.60 10.01 0.36
C LEU A 159 -1.32 10.64 -1.00
N PHE A 160 -2.08 11.68 -1.29
CA PHE A 160 -1.64 12.72 -2.20
C PHE A 160 -0.38 13.33 -1.58
N PHE A 161 0.78 13.12 -2.18
CA PHE A 161 1.91 14.03 -1.99
C PHE A 161 1.56 15.35 -2.70
N ALA A 162 0.58 16.05 -2.15
CA ALA A 162 0.28 17.44 -2.41
C ALA A 162 0.98 18.27 -1.32
N GLN A 163 2.30 18.36 -1.40
CA GLN A 163 3.01 19.51 -0.84
C GLN A 163 4.09 19.94 -1.83
N GLY A 164 3.92 21.16 -2.35
CA GLY A 164 4.94 21.98 -3.03
C GLY A 164 5.59 21.33 -4.23
#